data_AF-J5GUA0-F1
#
_entry.id   AF-J5GUA0-F1
#
_cell.length_a   1.000
_cell.length_b   1.000
_cell.length_c   1.000
_cell.angle_alpha   90.00
_cell.angle_beta   90.00
_cell.angle_gamma   90.00
#
_symmetry.space_group_name_H-M   'P 1'
#
loop_
_entity.id
_entity.type
_entity.pdbx_description
1 polymer ?
#
loop_
_entity_poly.entity_id
_entity_poly.type
_entity_poly.pdbx_seq_one_letter_code
_entity_poly.pdbx_strand_id
1 'polypeptide(L)'
;MVFEGREYINRFMELNIWRAPTDNDAYARLEWKKAKYNEAYVRAYETDIIKLYDGVQISVKTSMSAASIQKILDAEVVWKIGCMGAIISSIHVIKDEEFPDLPRFGIRLFLDMKLENASYFGM
;
A
#
# COMPACT_ATOMS: atom_id res chain seq x y z
N MET A 1 -15.17 2.70 -2.61
CA MET A 1 -15.54 2.81 -1.18
C MET A 1 -16.67 3.80 -1.08
N VAL A 2 -17.84 3.36 -0.60
CA VAL A 2 -19.04 4.20 -0.48
C VAL A 2 -19.36 4.34 1.00
N PHE A 3 -19.58 5.56 1.47
CA PHE A 3 -20.05 5.85 2.82
C PHE A 3 -21.14 6.93 2.74
N GLU A 4 -22.28 6.71 3.41
CA GLU A 4 -23.46 7.59 3.34
C GLU A 4 -23.86 7.99 1.91
N GLY A 5 -23.81 7.04 0.97
CA GLY A 5 -24.17 7.26 -0.44
C GLY A 5 -23.17 8.07 -1.27
N ARG A 6 -21.98 8.39 -0.72
CA ARG A 6 -20.90 9.09 -1.43
C ARG A 6 -19.75 8.15 -1.75
N GLU A 7 -19.23 8.22 -2.97
CA GLU A 7 -17.98 7.57 -3.35
C GLU A 7 -16.77 8.42 -2.92
N TYR A 8 -15.80 7.79 -2.24
CA TYR A 8 -14.61 8.47 -1.72
C TYR A 8 -13.32 8.16 -2.48
N ILE A 9 -13.27 7.02 -3.18
CA ILE A 9 -12.09 6.58 -3.93
C ILE A 9 -12.47 6.22 -5.36
N ASN A 10 -11.67 6.68 -6.32
CA ASN A 10 -11.90 6.51 -7.76
C ASN A 10 -11.32 5.20 -8.31
N ARG A 11 -10.40 4.56 -7.57
CA ARG A 11 -9.82 3.24 -7.88
C ARG A 11 -9.33 2.57 -6.61
N PHE A 12 -8.91 1.30 -6.73
CA PHE A 12 -8.37 0.53 -5.62
C PHE A 12 -7.16 1.20 -4.97
N MET A 13 -7.05 1.05 -3.66
CA MET A 13 -5.88 1.44 -2.88
C MET A 13 -4.68 0.53 -3.17
N GLU A 14 -3.47 1.06 -3.02
CA GLU A 14 -2.24 0.34 -3.38
C GLU A 14 -1.21 0.40 -2.26
N LEU A 15 -0.50 -0.69 -2.00
CA LEU A 15 0.82 -0.60 -1.37
C LEU A 15 1.77 0.01 -2.41
N ASN A 16 2.54 1.00 -1.99
CA ASN A 16 3.40 1.76 -2.89
C ASN A 16 4.80 1.94 -2.30
N ILE A 17 5.80 1.57 -3.11
CA ILE A 17 7.22 1.82 -2.82
C ILE A 17 7.87 2.86 -3.73
N TRP A 18 7.19 3.32 -4.76
CA TRP A 18 7.74 4.26 -5.72
C TRP A 18 7.34 5.70 -5.43
N ARG A 19 8.27 6.63 -5.61
CA ARG A 19 8.02 8.07 -5.63
C ARG A 19 8.63 8.69 -6.87
N ALA A 20 8.07 9.81 -7.33
CA ALA A 20 8.72 10.63 -8.34
C ALA A 20 10.08 11.11 -7.80
N PRO A 21 11.21 10.78 -8.45
CA PRO A 21 12.52 11.14 -7.93
C PRO A 21 12.77 12.66 -7.99
N THR A 22 13.46 13.19 -6.98
CA THR A 22 13.96 14.57 -6.92
C THR A 22 15.38 14.68 -7.52
N ASP A 23 15.93 15.89 -7.61
CA ASP A 23 17.30 16.10 -8.10
C ASP A 23 18.36 15.43 -7.22
N ASN A 24 18.13 15.40 -5.90
CA ASN A 24 19.01 14.73 -4.94
C ASN A 24 19.01 13.20 -5.10
N ASP A 25 18.01 12.63 -5.78
CA ASP A 25 17.89 11.19 -5.99
C ASP A 25 18.66 10.72 -7.24
N ALA A 26 19.52 11.54 -7.85
CA ALA A 26 20.14 11.23 -9.16
C ALA A 26 20.79 9.84 -9.23
N TYR A 27 21.58 9.46 -8.23
CA TYR A 27 22.21 8.14 -8.16
C TYR A 27 21.23 7.04 -7.72
N ALA A 28 20.46 7.27 -6.66
CA ALA A 28 19.50 6.30 -6.14
C ALA A 28 18.41 5.93 -7.18
N ARG A 29 18.00 6.89 -8.01
CA ARG A 29 17.06 6.70 -9.12
C ARG A 29 17.52 5.63 -10.10
N LEU A 30 18.83 5.54 -10.38
CA LEU A 30 19.36 4.52 -11.27
C LEU A 30 19.20 3.14 -10.65
N GLU A 31 19.54 3.00 -9.36
CA GLU A 31 19.40 1.75 -8.63
C GLU A 31 17.94 1.33 -8.45
N TRP A 32 17.04 2.27 -8.13
CA TRP A 32 15.60 1.98 -8.02
C TRP A 32 14.98 1.54 -9.34
N LYS A 33 15.42 2.13 -10.47
CA LYS A 33 14.98 1.71 -11.81
C LYS A 33 15.52 0.33 -12.17
N LYS A 34 16.80 0.03 -11.86
CA LYS A 34 17.37 -1.31 -12.03
C LYS A 34 16.60 -2.36 -11.21
N ALA A 35 16.24 -2.00 -9.98
CA ALA A 35 15.38 -2.78 -9.08
C ALA A 35 13.90 -2.80 -9.50
N LYS A 36 13.52 -2.11 -10.58
CA LYS A 36 12.18 -2.02 -11.15
C LYS A 36 11.09 -1.55 -10.19
N TYR A 37 11.42 -0.68 -9.23
CA TYR A 37 10.44 -0.19 -8.26
C TYR A 37 9.28 0.58 -8.91
N ASN A 38 9.52 1.23 -10.04
CA ASN A 38 8.50 1.94 -10.84
C ASN A 38 7.50 1.01 -11.55
N GLU A 39 7.80 -0.29 -11.64
CA GLU A 39 6.98 -1.33 -12.27
C GLU A 39 6.46 -2.35 -11.27
N ALA A 40 6.80 -2.20 -9.99
CA ALA A 40 6.45 -3.15 -8.95
C ALA A 40 4.93 -3.14 -8.71
N TYR A 41 4.35 -4.33 -8.55
CA TYR A 41 2.94 -4.54 -8.27
C TYR A 41 2.76 -5.60 -7.19
N VAL A 42 1.62 -5.53 -6.52
CA VAL A 42 1.24 -6.41 -5.41
C VAL A 42 0.65 -7.71 -5.95
N ARG A 43 1.03 -8.84 -5.35
CA ARG A 43 0.42 -10.14 -5.60
C ARG A 43 -0.03 -10.78 -4.30
N ALA A 44 -1.34 -10.87 -4.10
CA ALA A 44 -1.94 -11.62 -3.01
C ALA A 44 -1.83 -13.12 -3.27
N TYR A 45 -1.45 -13.88 -2.24
CA TYR A 45 -1.34 -15.34 -2.29
C TYR A 45 -2.41 -16.03 -1.44
N GLU A 46 -2.71 -15.45 -0.28
CA GLU A 46 -3.69 -15.99 0.66
C GLU A 46 -4.56 -14.85 1.16
N THR A 47 -5.84 -15.14 1.35
CA THR A 47 -6.81 -14.19 1.90
C THR A 47 -7.76 -14.94 2.81
N ASP A 48 -7.73 -14.57 4.09
CA ASP A 48 -8.59 -15.13 5.12
C ASP A 48 -9.56 -14.07 5.61
N ILE A 49 -10.81 -14.48 5.80
CA ILE A 49 -11.87 -13.61 6.31
C ILE A 49 -12.45 -14.25 7.56
N ILE A 50 -12.38 -13.55 8.68
CA ILE A 50 -12.87 -14.01 9.97
C ILE A 50 -13.93 -13.03 10.44
N LYS A 51 -15.14 -13.54 10.69
CA LYS A 51 -16.18 -12.78 11.37
C LYS A 51 -15.88 -12.73 12.86
N LEU A 52 -15.85 -11.53 13.41
CA LEU A 52 -15.69 -11.27 14.84
C LEU A 52 -17.04 -10.82 15.42
N TYR A 53 -17.12 -10.67 16.74
CA TYR A 53 -18.34 -10.22 17.40
C TYR A 53 -18.64 -8.73 17.10
N ASP A 54 -17.60 -7.93 16.87
CA ASP A 54 -17.63 -6.47 16.68
C ASP A 54 -17.26 -6.03 15.26
N GLY A 55 -17.18 -6.97 14.31
CA GLY A 55 -16.83 -6.65 12.94
C GLY A 55 -16.31 -7.84 12.12
N VAL A 56 -15.47 -7.53 11.14
CA VAL A 56 -14.80 -8.51 10.28
C VAL A 56 -13.32 -8.20 10.23
N GLN A 57 -12.50 -9.25 10.27
CA GLN A 57 -11.07 -9.17 9.98
C GLN A 57 -10.80 -9.83 8.62
N ILE A 58 -10.00 -9.15 7.79
CA ILE A 58 -9.50 -9.66 6.51
C ILE A 58 -7.98 -9.67 6.60
N SER A 59 -7.36 -10.85 6.53
CA SER A 59 -5.91 -11.02 6.53
C SER A 59 -5.44 -11.42 5.13
N VAL A 60 -4.40 -10.77 4.62
CA VAL A 60 -3.86 -11.01 3.28
C VAL A 60 -2.36 -11.22 3.37
N LYS A 61 -1.87 -12.40 2.94
CA LYS A 61 -0.45 -12.63 2.70
C LYS A 61 -0.14 -12.27 1.25
N THR A 62 0.79 -11.35 1.06
CA THR A 62 1.10 -10.78 -0.24
C THR A 62 2.60 -10.61 -0.43
N SER A 63 3.04 -10.49 -1.68
CA SER A 63 4.36 -9.94 -1.99
C SER A 63 4.23 -8.76 -2.94
N MET A 64 5.35 -8.11 -3.19
CA MET A 64 5.46 -7.13 -4.25
C MET A 64 6.71 -7.39 -5.09
N SER A 65 6.55 -7.36 -6.41
CA SER A 65 7.60 -7.65 -7.38
C SER A 65 7.33 -6.93 -8.69
N ALA A 66 8.30 -6.89 -9.60
CA ALA A 66 8.08 -6.51 -10.99
C ALA A 66 8.24 -7.72 -11.92
N ALA A 67 7.87 -7.58 -13.19
CA ALA A 67 8.06 -8.65 -14.16
C ALA A 67 9.54 -9.03 -14.28
N SER A 68 9.80 -10.35 -14.29
CA SER A 68 11.14 -10.92 -14.50
C SER A 68 12.18 -10.66 -13.41
N ILE A 69 11.76 -10.30 -12.19
CA ILE A 69 12.64 -10.23 -11.01
C ILE A 69 12.04 -11.00 -9.84
N GLN A 70 12.88 -11.34 -8.86
CA GLN A 70 12.43 -11.95 -7.60
C GLN A 70 11.58 -10.96 -6.77
N LYS A 71 10.99 -11.45 -5.68
CA LYS A 71 10.19 -10.61 -4.78
C LYS A 71 11.07 -9.51 -4.17
N ILE A 72 10.57 -8.29 -4.19
CA ILE A 72 11.22 -7.14 -3.54
C ILE A 72 10.93 -7.18 -2.04
N LEU A 73 9.70 -7.56 -1.67
CA LEU A 73 9.25 -7.70 -0.31
C LEU A 73 8.10 -8.69 -0.19
N ASP A 74 7.96 -9.26 0.99
CA ASP A 74 6.75 -9.94 1.46
C ASP A 74 6.04 -9.05 2.48
N ALA A 75 4.71 -9.12 2.50
CA ALA A 75 3.90 -8.38 3.45
C ALA A 75 2.68 -9.18 3.91
N GLU A 76 2.29 -8.95 5.16
CA GLU A 76 1.02 -9.38 5.72
C GLU A 76 0.18 -8.13 6.03
N VAL A 77 -1.00 -8.06 5.42
CA VAL A 77 -1.93 -6.94 5.59
C VAL A 77 -3.18 -7.44 6.31
N VAL A 78 -3.47 -6.85 7.45
CA VAL A 78 -4.68 -7.14 8.23
C VAL A 78 -5.57 -5.91 8.25
N TRP A 79 -6.78 -6.05 7.71
CA TRP A 79 -7.85 -5.06 7.79
C TRP A 79 -8.87 -5.49 8.83
N LYS A 80 -9.23 -4.60 9.75
CA LYS A 80 -10.35 -4.77 10.68
C LYS A 80 -11.41 -3.73 10.37
N ILE A 81 -12.61 -4.20 10.06
CA ILE A 81 -13.77 -3.37 9.76
C ILE A 81 -14.77 -3.54 10.90
N GLY A 82 -14.90 -2.51 11.74
CA GLY A 82 -15.80 -2.53 12.90
C GLY A 82 -17.25 -2.23 12.53
N CYS A 83 -18.19 -2.64 13.37
CA CYS A 83 -19.64 -2.41 13.16
C CYS A 83 -20.02 -0.92 13.06
N MET A 84 -19.20 0.00 13.60
CA MET A 84 -19.41 1.45 13.51
C MET A 84 -18.75 2.09 12.27
N GLY A 85 -18.20 1.28 11.35
CA GLY A 85 -17.59 1.76 10.11
C GLY A 85 -16.11 2.15 10.21
N ALA A 86 -15.50 2.05 11.39
CA ALA A 86 -14.05 2.23 11.54
C ALA A 86 -13.28 1.14 10.79
N ILE A 87 -12.27 1.54 10.03
CA ILE A 87 -11.38 0.64 9.30
C ILE A 87 -9.96 0.83 9.85
N ILE A 88 -9.39 -0.24 10.39
CA ILE A 88 -8.03 -0.25 10.92
C ILE A 88 -7.19 -1.17 10.03
N SER A 89 -5.99 -0.71 9.67
CA SER A 89 -5.02 -1.50 8.91
C SER A 89 -3.77 -1.74 9.75
N SER A 90 -3.27 -2.97 9.74
CA SER A 90 -1.95 -3.33 10.22
C SER A 90 -1.19 -3.96 9.06
N ILE A 91 -0.01 -3.43 8.74
CA ILE A 91 0.82 -3.92 7.65
C ILE A 91 2.17 -4.29 8.22
N HIS A 92 2.52 -5.57 8.15
CA HIS A 92 3.86 -6.07 8.47
C HIS A 92 4.60 -6.37 7.17
N VAL A 93 5.86 -5.97 7.06
CA VAL A 93 6.64 -6.03 5.82
C VAL A 93 8.04 -6.50 6.10
N ILE A 94 8.54 -7.37 5.22
CA ILE A 94 9.92 -7.82 5.19
C ILE A 94 10.45 -7.52 3.78
N LYS A 95 11.36 -6.55 3.67
CA LYS A 95 12.07 -6.24 2.43
C LYS A 95 13.26 -7.18 2.28
N ASP A 96 13.48 -7.67 1.07
CA ASP A 96 14.70 -8.39 0.74
C ASP A 96 15.92 -7.44 0.77
N GLU A 97 16.96 -7.82 1.50
CA GLU A 97 18.16 -7.02 1.74
C GLU A 97 19.01 -6.81 0.48
N GLU A 98 18.88 -7.68 -0.54
CA GLU A 98 19.62 -7.53 -1.81
C GLU A 98 19.17 -6.30 -2.61
N PHE A 99 17.95 -5.81 -2.36
CA PHE A 99 17.41 -4.65 -3.04
C PHE A 99 17.85 -3.33 -2.36
N PRO A 100 17.97 -2.22 -3.12
CA PRO A 100 18.32 -0.93 -2.54
C PRO A 100 17.30 -0.44 -1.50
N ASP A 101 17.61 0.67 -0.83
CA ASP A 101 16.66 1.33 0.06
C ASP A 101 15.41 1.79 -0.70
N LEU A 102 14.25 1.64 -0.07
CA LEU A 102 12.99 2.04 -0.67
C LEU A 102 12.87 3.56 -0.68
N PRO A 103 12.48 4.19 -1.81
CA PRO A 103 12.22 5.63 -1.83
C PRO A 103 11.08 6.04 -0.89
N ARG A 104 10.14 5.12 -0.66
CA ARG A 104 9.04 5.22 0.30
C ARG A 104 8.48 3.84 0.61
N PHE A 105 7.67 3.76 1.64
CA PHE A 105 6.74 2.65 1.85
C PHE A 105 5.44 3.19 2.42
N GLY A 106 4.28 2.73 1.92
CA GLY A 106 2.99 3.09 2.50
C GLY A 106 1.82 2.80 1.58
N ILE A 107 0.62 3.22 1.99
CA ILE A 107 -0.61 3.10 1.21
C ILE A 107 -0.78 4.34 0.34
N ARG A 108 -1.22 4.15 -0.91
CA ARG A 108 -1.71 5.20 -1.79
C ARG A 108 -3.22 5.08 -1.92
N LEU A 109 -3.92 6.16 -1.56
CA LEU A 109 -5.35 6.34 -1.77
C LEU A 109 -5.56 7.23 -3.00
N PHE A 110 -6.59 6.91 -3.79
CA PHE A 110 -6.97 7.66 -4.98
C PHE A 110 -8.33 8.31 -4.74
N LEU A 111 -8.32 9.42 -4.02
CA LEU A 111 -9.52 10.12 -3.56
C LEU A 111 -10.31 10.78 -4.70
N ASP A 112 -11.63 10.96 -4.54
CA ASP A 112 -12.43 11.81 -5.43
C ASP A 112 -11.86 13.26 -5.40
N MET A 113 -11.73 13.88 -6.57
CA MET A 113 -11.20 15.24 -6.73
C MET A 113 -12.06 16.30 -6.04
N LYS A 114 -13.32 16.00 -5.70
CA LYS A 114 -14.18 16.88 -4.88
C LYS A 114 -13.65 17.08 -3.45
N LEU A 115 -12.72 16.25 -2.98
CA LEU A 115 -12.07 16.40 -1.68
C LEU A 115 -10.86 17.33 -1.81
N GLU A 116 -11.10 18.63 -1.80
CA GLU A 116 -10.10 19.65 -2.14
C GLU A 116 -9.28 20.16 -0.94
N ASN A 117 -9.75 19.88 0.28
CA ASN A 117 -9.15 20.40 1.51
C ASN A 117 -8.53 19.28 2.34
N ALA A 118 -7.37 19.54 2.93
CA ALA A 118 -6.72 18.66 3.88
C ALA A 118 -6.51 19.38 5.21
N SER A 119 -6.75 18.67 6.30
CA SER A 119 -6.42 19.13 7.65
C SER A 119 -5.81 17.95 8.39
N TYR A 120 -4.70 18.18 9.08
CA TYR A 120 -3.95 17.15 9.77
C TYR A 120 -3.38 17.71 11.07
N PHE A 121 -3.10 16.82 12.02
CA PHE A 121 -2.45 17.14 13.28
C PHE A 121 -1.13 16.37 13.36
N GLY A 122 -0.01 17.07 13.24
CA GLY A 122 1.33 16.50 13.16
C GLY A 122 2.23 17.27 12.18
N MET A 123 3.36 16.66 11.80
CA MET A 123 4.26 17.09 10.73
C MET A 123 4.54 15.93 9.78
#